data_AF-A0A3D5WPK0-F1
#
_entry.id   AF-A0A3D5WPK0-F1
#
_cell.length_a   1.000
_cell.length_b   1.000
_cell.length_c   1.000
_cell.angle_alpha   90.00
_cell.angle_beta   90.00
_cell.angle_gamma   90.00
#
_symmetry.space_group_name_H-M   'P 1'
#
loop_
_entity.id
_entity.type
_entity.pdbx_description
1 polymer ?
#
loop_
_entity_poly.entity_id
_entity_poly.type
_entity_poly.pdbx_seq_one_letter_code
_entity_poly.pdbx_strand_id
1 'polypeptide(L)'
;GYLHIGHAKSIILNSGLAKEYGGDFHLRFDDTNPMKEKAEFVESIMEDVRWICGDLDKEMVFFASDYFDQMYECAVKLIKKG
;
A
#
# COMPACT_ATOMS: atom_id res chain seq x y z
N GLY A 1 2.45 -4.49 -11.29
CA GLY A 1 2.53 -3.87 -12.63
C GLY A 1 2.83 -2.39 -12.47
N TYR A 2 3.21 -1.70 -13.55
CA TYR A 2 3.48 -0.25 -13.51
C TYR A 2 2.23 0.56 -13.18
N LEU A 3 2.41 1.72 -12.54
CA LEU A 3 1.30 2.65 -12.35
C LEU A 3 0.81 3.19 -13.70
N HIS A 4 -0.46 3.56 -13.74
CA HIS A 4 -1.05 4.28 -14.85
C HIS A 4 -1.76 5.52 -14.32
N ILE A 5 -2.19 6.41 -15.20
CA ILE A 5 -2.76 7.73 -14.83
C ILE A 5 -3.93 7.66 -13.83
N GLY A 6 -4.73 6.59 -13.86
CA GLY A 6 -5.78 6.37 -12.87
C GLY A 6 -5.26 6.26 -11.42
N HIS A 7 -4.08 5.70 -11.22
CA HIS A 7 -3.46 5.59 -9.90
C HIS A 7 -2.94 6.94 -9.40
N ALA A 8 -2.42 7.79 -10.29
CA ALA A 8 -1.96 9.14 -9.93
C ALA A 8 -3.10 9.95 -9.27
N LYS A 9 -4.32 9.84 -9.79
CA LYS A 9 -5.50 10.47 -9.16
C LYS A 9 -5.72 10.00 -7.74
N SER A 10 -5.66 8.69 -7.50
CA SER A 10 -5.84 8.11 -6.16
C SER A 10 -4.74 8.57 -5.20
N ILE A 11 -3.49 8.53 -5.66
CA ILE A 11 -2.32 8.95 -4.88
C ILE A 11 -2.46 10.41 -4.44
N ILE A 12 -2.67 11.33 -5.40
CA ILE A 12 -2.80 12.77 -5.14
C ILE A 12 -3.95 13.05 -4.17
N LEU A 13 -5.10 12.39 -4.34
CA LEU A 13 -6.25 12.57 -3.47
C LEU A 13 -5.93 12.15 -2.04
N ASN A 14 -5.41 10.93 -1.84
CA ASN A 14 -5.17 10.40 -0.50
C ASN A 14 -4.03 11.15 0.21
N SER A 15 -2.91 11.44 -0.49
CA SER A 15 -1.82 12.22 0.09
C SER A 15 -2.25 13.66 0.37
N GLY A 16 -3.09 14.24 -0.51
CA GLY A 16 -3.64 15.58 -0.34
C GLY A 16 -4.53 15.68 0.89
N LEU A 17 -5.42 14.72 1.10
CA LEU A 17 -6.28 14.65 2.29
C LEU A 17 -5.46 14.49 3.57
N ALA A 18 -4.46 13.61 3.58
CA ALA A 18 -3.55 13.47 4.72
C ALA A 18 -2.89 14.82 5.07
N LYS A 19 -2.40 15.55 4.06
CA LYS A 19 -1.79 16.88 4.27
C LYS A 19 -2.79 17.94 4.73
N GLU A 20 -4.00 17.97 4.18
CA GLU A 20 -5.04 18.95 4.51
C GLU A 20 -5.52 18.82 5.96
N TYR A 21 -5.66 17.58 6.43
CA TYR A 21 -6.21 17.29 7.75
C TYR A 21 -5.14 16.91 8.79
N GLY A 22 -3.86 16.99 8.45
CA GLY A 22 -2.75 16.67 9.36
C GLY A 22 -2.69 15.19 9.77
N GLY A 23 -3.10 14.30 8.86
CA GLY A 23 -3.01 12.84 9.03
C GLY A 23 -1.83 12.23 8.28
N ASP A 24 -1.72 10.91 8.36
CA ASP A 24 -0.66 10.13 7.71
C ASP A 24 -1.11 9.55 6.36
N PHE A 25 -0.16 9.46 5.42
CA PHE A 25 -0.34 8.79 4.14
C PHE A 25 0.49 7.51 4.10
N HIS A 26 -0.18 6.37 4.15
CA HIS A 26 0.47 5.06 4.08
C HIS A 26 0.47 4.54 2.63
N LEU A 27 1.65 4.13 2.14
CA LEU A 27 1.77 3.33 0.92
C LEU A 27 1.79 1.86 1.31
N ARG A 28 0.74 1.11 0.97
CA ARG A 28 0.70 -0.34 1.19
C ARG A 28 0.72 -1.09 -0.13
N PHE A 29 1.67 -2.00 -0.27
CA PHE A 29 1.68 -3.00 -1.33
C PHE A 29 0.70 -4.11 -0.97
N ASP A 30 -0.30 -4.34 -1.82
CA ASP A 30 -1.18 -5.51 -1.70
C ASP A 30 -0.51 -6.71 -2.37
N ASP A 31 0.50 -7.24 -1.68
CA ASP A 31 1.40 -8.27 -2.17
C ASP A 31 0.95 -9.69 -1.77
N THR A 32 -0.35 -9.94 -2.00
CA THR A 32 -0.98 -11.20 -1.61
C THR A 32 -0.91 -12.26 -2.72
N ASN A 33 -0.40 -11.91 -3.90
CA ASN A 33 -0.27 -12.81 -5.05
C ASN A 33 1.21 -13.05 -5.43
N PRO A 34 1.83 -14.13 -4.90
CA PRO A 34 3.25 -14.39 -5.10
C PRO A 34 3.66 -14.66 -6.56
N MET A 35 2.69 -14.95 -7.45
CA MET A 35 2.96 -15.24 -8.86
C MET A 35 2.97 -13.99 -9.74
N LYS A 36 2.35 -12.88 -9.29
CA LYS A 36 2.20 -11.66 -10.10
C LYS A 36 3.08 -10.51 -9.62
N GLU A 37 3.56 -10.59 -8.38
CA GLU A 37 4.38 -9.55 -7.79
C GLU A 37 5.86 -9.79 -8.07
N LYS A 38 6.50 -8.72 -8.53
CA LYS A 38 7.92 -8.69 -8.81
C LYS A 38 8.48 -7.46 -8.13
N ALA A 39 9.72 -7.58 -7.63
CA ALA A 39 10.44 -6.47 -7.02
C ALA A 39 10.48 -5.23 -7.93
N GLU A 40 10.60 -5.42 -9.26
CA GLU A 40 10.60 -4.32 -10.24
C GLU A 40 9.36 -3.42 -10.14
N PHE A 41 8.19 -3.98 -9.84
CA PHE A 41 6.97 -3.20 -9.72
C PHE A 41 6.90 -2.45 -8.40
N VAL A 42 7.39 -3.04 -7.32
CA VAL A 42 7.47 -2.38 -6.01
C VAL A 42 8.37 -1.16 -6.12
N GLU A 43 9.57 -1.33 -6.68
CA GLU A 43 10.54 -0.25 -6.87
C GLU A 43 10.00 0.87 -7.74
N SER A 44 9.42 0.54 -8.89
CA SER A 44 8.82 1.54 -9.80
C SER A 44 7.65 2.30 -9.15
N ILE A 45 6.78 1.62 -8.41
CA ILE A 45 5.67 2.29 -7.71
C ILE A 45 6.21 3.23 -6.63
N MET A 46 7.23 2.82 -5.86
CA MET A 46 7.84 3.70 -4.84
C MET A 46 8.47 4.95 -5.46
N GLU A 47 9.13 4.82 -6.61
CA GLU A 47 9.70 5.95 -7.34
C GLU A 47 8.62 6.92 -7.83
N ASP A 48 7.57 6.39 -8.47
CA ASP A 48 6.45 7.21 -8.96
C ASP A 48 5.72 7.95 -7.83
N VAL A 49 5.48 7.27 -6.70
CA VAL A 49 4.82 7.89 -5.53
C VAL A 49 5.69 8.98 -4.93
N ARG A 50 7.01 8.77 -4.81
CA ARG A 50 7.94 9.81 -4.35
C ARG A 50 7.99 11.01 -5.30
N TRP A 51 7.95 10.75 -6.60
CA TRP A 51 7.93 11.81 -7.59
C TRP A 51 6.65 12.66 -7.51
N ILE A 52 5.49 12.03 -7.28
CA ILE A 52 4.20 12.72 -7.21
C ILE A 52 4.01 13.46 -5.87
N CYS A 53 4.34 12.83 -4.75
CA CYS A 53 3.99 13.32 -3.42
C CYS A 53 5.15 14.00 -2.68
N GLY A 54 6.39 13.91 -3.18
CA GLY A 54 7.60 14.30 -2.45
C GLY A 54 8.14 13.14 -1.61
N ASP A 55 8.97 13.45 -0.61
CA ASP A 55 9.63 12.42 0.21
C ASP A 55 8.61 11.54 0.94
N LEU A 56 8.42 10.32 0.43
CA LEU A 56 7.71 9.25 1.11
C LEU A 56 8.62 8.64 2.17
N ASP A 57 8.23 8.78 3.44
CA ASP A 57 8.92 8.13 4.54
C ASP A 57 8.88 6.61 4.38
N LYS A 58 10.04 5.97 4.60
CA LYS A 58 10.15 4.51 4.56
C LYS A 58 9.30 3.85 5.65
N GLU A 59 9.08 4.52 6.77
CA GLU A 59 8.22 4.03 7.85
C GLU A 59 6.73 3.97 7.45
N MET A 60 6.36 4.70 6.40
CA MET A 60 4.99 4.72 5.86
C MET A 60 4.77 3.71 4.73
N VAL A 61 5.73 2.82 4.49
CA VAL A 61 5.67 1.77 3.47
C VAL A 61 5.40 0.42 4.14
N PHE A 62 4.31 -0.23 3.71
CA PHE A 62 3.84 -1.48 4.29
C PHE A 62 3.60 -2.53 3.22
N PHE A 63 3.72 -3.80 3.59
CA PHE A 63 3.41 -4.95 2.73
C PHE A 63 2.26 -5.74 3.36
N ALA A 64 1.25 -6.10 2.58
CA ALA A 64 0.12 -6.88 3.07
C ALA A 64 0.53 -8.28 3.52
N SER A 65 1.55 -8.87 2.88
CA SER A 65 2.10 -10.18 3.23
C SER A 65 2.69 -10.24 4.65
N ASP A 66 3.24 -9.12 5.17
CA ASP A 66 3.72 -9.02 6.57
C ASP A 66 2.59 -9.25 7.59
N TYR A 67 1.32 -9.07 7.18
CA TYR A 67 0.15 -9.24 8.03
C TYR A 67 -0.53 -10.62 7.87
N PHE A 68 0.05 -11.56 7.13
CA PHE A 68 -0.59 -12.86 6.87
C PHE A 68 -0.94 -13.65 8.13
N ASP A 69 -0.09 -13.65 9.15
CA ASP A 69 -0.39 -14.31 10.42
C ASP A 69 -1.62 -13.68 11.09
N GLN A 70 -1.73 -12.35 11.07
CA GLN A 70 -2.90 -11.66 11.60
C GLN A 70 -4.16 -11.93 10.78
N MET A 71 -4.04 -11.98 9.45
CA MET A 71 -5.15 -12.34 8.56
C MET A 71 -5.64 -13.77 8.85
N TYR A 72 -4.71 -14.72 9.03
CA TYR A 72 -5.03 -16.11 9.38
C TYR A 72 -5.73 -16.20 10.74
N GLU A 73 -5.22 -15.53 11.77
CA GLU A 73 -5.88 -15.48 13.07
C GLU A 73 -7.29 -14.89 12.99
N CYS A 74 -7.46 -13.82 12.22
CA CYS A 74 -8.77 -13.21 11.98
C CYS A 74 -9.72 -14.21 11.31
N ALA A 75 -9.25 -14.97 10.31
CA ALA A 75 -10.04 -16.01 9.66
C ALA A 75 -10.48 -17.11 10.64
N VAL A 76 -9.56 -17.60 11.50
CA VAL A 76 -9.88 -18.58 12.55
C VAL A 76 -10.92 -18.01 13.53
N LYS A 77 -10.77 -16.74 13.93
CA LYS A 77 -11.73 -16.07 14.82
C LYS A 77 -13.12 -15.94 14.17
N LEU A 78 -13.19 -15.61 12.88
CA LEU A 78 -14.44 -15.54 12.13
C LEU A 78 -15.12 -16.91 12.04
N ILE A 79 -14.38 -17.96 11.67
CA ILE A 79 -14.90 -19.33 11.62
C ILE A 79 -15.47 -19.78 12.98
N LYS A 80 -14.80 -19.44 14.08
CA LYS A 80 -15.26 -19.77 15.44
C LYS A 80 -16.52 -19.00 15.87
N LYS A 81 -16.83 -17.88 15.22
CA LYS A 81 -18.01 -17.05 15.54
C LYS A 81 -19.27 -17.46 14.76
N GLY A 82 -19.13 -18.32 13.74
CA GLY A 82 -20.24 -18.76 12.87
C GLY A 82 -20.56 -17.74 11.79
#